data_AF-G0NVN7-F1
#
_entry.id   AF-G0NVN7-F1
#
_cell.length_a   1.000
_cell.length_b   1.000
_cell.length_c   1.000
_cell.angle_alpha   90.00
_cell.angle_beta   90.00
_cell.angle_gamma   90.00
#
_symmetry.space_group_name_H-M   'P 1'
#
loop_
_entity.id
_entity.type
_entity.pdbx_description
1 polymer ?
#
loop_
_entity_poly.entity_id
_entity_poly.type
_entity_poly.pdbx_seq_one_letter_code
_entity_poly.pdbx_strand_id
1 'polypeptide(L)'
;MEHIIELLSYPPIRVPINGKNAVFRAAIWIKRHQNCVTRVSFSASPKDIRMHTVSFKENSELFIKLNSRTEDCTEKVSFSTPLRYRKWILEFVNPLIELNVRIDLGGNMVVTCSPEEVRIENLNILPINFVWSLNCQKLRIVGNVSPIVMAHRLISSWASSDINASSTIKQLIFELKETEGIEEWIMEDRWKKSEEELQYPIYGKIKEYYKMYHASRKVILFETHHDGKKLLVVDLEQYGLDV
;
A
#
# COMPACT_ATOMS: atom_id res chain seq x y z
N MET A 1 13.88 -19.07 -6.76
CA MET A 1 13.30 -18.75 -5.44
C MET A 1 11.95 -19.44 -5.38
N GLU A 2 11.75 -20.31 -4.39
CA GLU A 2 10.47 -20.98 -4.17
C GLU A 2 9.63 -20.09 -3.24
N HIS A 3 8.37 -19.84 -3.62
CA HIS A 3 7.42 -19.13 -2.79
C HIS A 3 6.31 -20.10 -2.43
N ILE A 4 6.24 -20.49 -1.17
CA ILE A 4 5.12 -21.29 -0.66
C ILE A 4 4.00 -20.31 -0.32
N ILE A 5 2.79 -20.53 -0.82
CA ILE A 5 1.56 -19.95 -0.28
C ILE A 5 1.04 -20.90 0.80
N GLU A 6 0.52 -20.42 1.92
CA GLU A 6 -0.15 -21.19 2.98
C GLU A 6 -1.56 -20.62 3.19
N LEU A 7 -2.56 -21.25 2.61
CA LEU A 7 -3.96 -20.98 2.84
C LEU A 7 -4.34 -21.55 4.22
N LEU A 8 -4.74 -20.71 5.15
CA LEU A 8 -5.33 -21.09 6.43
C LEU A 8 -6.83 -21.28 6.24
N SER A 9 -7.19 -22.30 5.46
CA SER A 9 -8.49 -22.97 5.51
C SER A 9 -8.44 -24.07 6.58
N TYR A 10 -9.58 -24.66 6.93
CA TYR A 10 -9.57 -25.96 7.61
C TYR A 10 -9.86 -27.06 6.57
N PRO A 11 -8.91 -27.94 6.23
CA PRO A 11 -7.50 -27.96 6.64
C PRO A 11 -6.64 -26.92 5.88
N PRO A 12 -5.49 -26.51 6.43
CA PRO A 12 -4.62 -25.53 5.78
C PRO A 12 -3.97 -26.10 4.52
N ILE A 13 -4.04 -25.36 3.42
CA ILE A 13 -3.58 -25.75 2.10
C ILE A 13 -2.31 -24.98 1.77
N ARG A 14 -1.17 -25.66 1.61
CA ARG A 14 0.02 -25.09 1.00
C ARG A 14 -0.09 -25.15 -0.51
N VAL A 15 0.19 -24.03 -1.15
CA VAL A 15 0.12 -23.84 -2.58
C VAL A 15 1.51 -23.38 -3.05
N PRO A 16 2.52 -24.28 -3.12
CA PRO A 16 3.85 -23.95 -3.62
C PRO A 16 3.80 -23.44 -5.05
N ILE A 17 4.01 -22.13 -5.24
CA ILE A 17 4.15 -21.55 -6.57
C ILE A 17 5.62 -21.60 -6.95
N ASN A 18 5.93 -22.57 -7.81
CA ASN A 18 7.24 -22.73 -8.43
C ASN A 18 7.23 -22.14 -9.85
N GLY A 19 8.36 -21.57 -10.25
CA GLY A 19 8.60 -21.04 -11.60
C GLY A 19 8.80 -19.53 -11.69
N LYS A 20 9.06 -19.03 -12.91
CA LYS A 20 9.12 -17.59 -13.19
C LYS A 20 7.72 -16.98 -12.93
N ASN A 21 7.66 -15.78 -12.35
CA ASN A 21 6.44 -15.03 -12.03
C ASN A 21 5.56 -15.63 -10.91
N ALA A 22 6.14 -16.35 -9.95
CA ALA A 22 5.40 -16.96 -8.85
C ALA A 22 4.53 -15.96 -8.06
N VAL A 23 5.09 -14.78 -7.78
CA VAL A 23 4.43 -13.69 -7.06
C VAL A 23 3.20 -13.17 -7.82
N PHE A 24 3.32 -12.95 -9.12
CA PHE A 24 2.20 -12.53 -9.96
C PHE A 24 1.09 -13.58 -10.00
N ARG A 25 1.45 -14.86 -10.19
CA ARG A 25 0.47 -15.97 -10.19
C ARG A 25 -0.29 -16.07 -8.86
N ALA A 26 0.40 -15.80 -7.75
CA ALA A 26 -0.21 -15.75 -6.43
C ALA A 26 -1.29 -14.66 -6.34
N ALA A 27 -0.97 -13.45 -6.80
CA ALA A 27 -1.90 -12.33 -6.80
C ALA A 27 -3.13 -12.61 -7.68
N ILE A 28 -2.93 -13.20 -8.87
CA ILE A 28 -4.04 -13.60 -9.74
C ILE A 28 -4.94 -14.66 -9.08
N TRP A 29 -4.35 -15.63 -8.37
CA TRP A 29 -5.13 -16.63 -7.66
C TRP A 29 -5.98 -16.00 -6.55
N ILE A 30 -5.40 -15.11 -5.74
CA ILE A 30 -6.11 -14.38 -4.68
C ILE A 30 -7.25 -13.57 -5.28
N LYS A 31 -6.99 -12.85 -6.39
CA LYS A 31 -8.01 -12.09 -7.11
C LYS A 31 -9.21 -12.95 -7.55
N ARG A 32 -8.96 -14.17 -8.04
CA ARG A 32 -10.03 -15.11 -8.41
C ARG A 32 -10.85 -15.61 -7.22
N HIS A 33 -10.27 -15.58 -6.01
CA HIS A 33 -10.89 -16.04 -4.76
C HIS A 33 -11.09 -14.87 -3.78
N GLN A 34 -11.31 -13.65 -4.30
CA GLN A 34 -11.40 -12.42 -3.51
C GLN A 34 -12.50 -12.46 -2.44
N ASN A 35 -13.57 -13.23 -2.65
CA ASN A 35 -14.66 -13.38 -1.69
C ASN A 35 -14.29 -14.24 -0.49
N CYS A 36 -13.21 -15.02 -0.60
CA CYS A 36 -12.77 -15.93 0.45
C CYS A 36 -11.57 -15.36 1.22
N VAL A 37 -10.69 -14.62 0.55
CA VAL A 37 -9.39 -14.19 1.09
C VAL A 37 -9.45 -12.76 1.63
N THR A 38 -9.33 -12.60 2.95
CA THR A 38 -9.31 -11.28 3.60
C THR A 38 -7.91 -10.88 4.08
N ARG A 39 -7.01 -11.85 4.29
CA ARG A 39 -5.65 -11.61 4.77
C ARG A 39 -4.57 -12.39 4.03
N VAL A 40 -3.42 -11.76 3.85
CA VAL A 40 -2.20 -12.33 3.28
C VAL A 40 -1.02 -12.00 4.21
N SER A 41 -0.03 -12.89 4.35
CA SER A 41 1.14 -12.69 5.21
C SER A 41 2.40 -13.29 4.60
N PHE A 42 3.57 -12.67 4.75
CA PHE A 42 4.86 -13.19 4.32
C PHE A 42 5.78 -13.29 5.54
N SER A 43 6.16 -14.51 5.94
CA SER A 43 6.92 -14.78 7.16
C SER A 43 8.13 -15.67 6.88
N ALA A 44 9.23 -15.47 7.61
CA ALA A 44 10.46 -16.23 7.44
C ALA A 44 10.47 -17.61 8.13
N SER A 45 9.42 -17.95 8.88
CA SER A 45 9.35 -19.20 9.65
C SER A 45 8.00 -19.87 9.45
N PRO A 46 7.96 -21.11 8.93
CA PRO A 46 6.72 -21.86 8.89
C PRO A 46 6.27 -22.14 10.32
N LYS A 47 5.05 -21.74 10.68
CA LYS A 47 4.43 -22.18 11.94
C LYS A 47 4.02 -23.65 11.75
N ASP A 48 4.51 -24.52 12.62
CA ASP A 48 4.20 -25.96 12.63
C ASP A 48 2.68 -26.21 12.62
N ILE A 49 2.14 -26.56 11.45
CA ILE A 49 0.77 -27.05 11.29
C ILE A 49 0.84 -28.25 10.34
N ARG A 50 0.10 -29.34 10.58
CA ARG A 50 0.03 -30.45 9.60
C ARG A 50 -0.69 -29.94 8.34
N MET A 51 -0.03 -29.97 7.18
CA MET A 51 -0.46 -29.24 5.98
C MET A 51 -0.56 -30.14 4.74
N HIS A 52 -1.50 -29.83 3.85
CA HIS A 52 -1.60 -30.44 2.52
C HIS A 52 -0.81 -29.62 1.49
N THR A 53 0.02 -30.26 0.67
CA THR A 53 0.84 -29.60 -0.36
C THR A 53 0.17 -29.71 -1.74
N VAL A 54 -0.03 -28.57 -2.42
CA VAL A 54 -0.62 -28.47 -3.77
C VAL A 54 0.37 -27.84 -4.74
N SER A 55 1.00 -28.64 -5.59
CA SER A 55 1.98 -28.18 -6.58
C SER A 55 1.36 -27.73 -7.91
N PHE A 56 1.84 -26.62 -8.48
CA PHE A 56 1.53 -26.22 -9.85
C PHE A 56 2.55 -26.80 -10.84
N LYS A 57 2.05 -27.32 -11.98
CA LYS A 57 2.86 -27.49 -13.19
C LYS A 57 2.57 -26.38 -14.18
N GLU A 58 3.59 -26.01 -14.95
CA GLU A 58 3.69 -24.75 -15.70
C GLU A 58 2.63 -24.47 -16.77
N ASN A 59 1.73 -25.40 -17.10
CA ASN A 59 0.75 -25.26 -18.19
C ASN A 59 -0.64 -25.86 -17.91
N SER A 60 -1.02 -26.12 -16.65
CA SER A 60 -2.35 -26.64 -16.32
C SER A 60 -3.27 -25.52 -15.84
N GLU A 61 -4.35 -25.25 -16.58
CA GLU A 61 -5.53 -24.58 -16.03
C GLU A 61 -5.98 -25.30 -14.75
N LEU A 62 -6.28 -24.51 -13.72
CA LEU A 62 -6.48 -25.00 -12.38
C LEU A 62 -7.92 -25.51 -12.23
N PHE A 63 -8.11 -26.83 -12.17
CA PHE A 63 -9.28 -27.41 -11.48
C PHE A 63 -8.91 -27.59 -10.01
N ILE A 64 -9.19 -26.56 -9.18
CA ILE A 64 -9.30 -26.79 -7.74
C ILE A 64 -10.65 -27.50 -7.53
N LYS A 65 -10.62 -28.83 -7.42
CA LYS A 65 -11.66 -29.53 -6.66
C LYS A 65 -11.34 -29.33 -5.17
N LEU A 66 -11.65 -28.14 -4.65
CA LEU A 66 -11.94 -28.00 -3.23
C LEU A 66 -13.10 -28.96 -3.01
N ASN A 67 -12.91 -29.98 -2.16
CA ASN A 67 -14.00 -30.88 -1.82
C ASN A 67 -15.18 -30.00 -1.41
N SER A 68 -16.26 -30.06 -2.19
CA SER A 68 -17.47 -29.25 -2.10
C SER A 68 -18.32 -29.60 -0.88
N ARG A 69 -17.68 -29.88 0.26
CA ARG A 69 -18.31 -30.29 1.52
C ARG A 69 -17.93 -29.43 2.72
N THR A 70 -17.08 -28.43 2.54
CA THR A 70 -16.81 -27.43 3.58
C THR A 70 -17.01 -26.05 2.99
N GLU A 71 -18.09 -25.39 3.42
CA GLU A 71 -18.38 -23.97 3.26
C GLU A 71 -17.37 -23.07 4.01
N ASP A 72 -16.13 -23.55 4.19
CA ASP A 72 -15.10 -22.87 4.96
C ASP A 72 -14.34 -21.91 4.05
N CYS A 73 -14.82 -20.67 4.02
CA CYS A 73 -14.14 -19.53 3.45
C CYS A 73 -12.71 -19.43 4.03
N THR A 74 -11.73 -19.29 3.13
CA THR A 74 -10.30 -19.26 3.46
C THR A 74 -9.85 -17.85 3.83
N GLU A 75 -9.92 -17.48 5.11
CA GLU A 75 -9.69 -16.09 5.52
C GLU A 75 -8.24 -15.60 5.38
N LYS A 76 -7.24 -16.49 5.48
CA LYS A 76 -5.83 -16.08 5.52
C LYS A 76 -4.92 -16.88 4.59
N VAL A 77 -3.97 -16.19 3.97
CA VAL A 77 -2.91 -16.73 3.13
C VAL A 77 -1.55 -16.36 3.74
N SER A 78 -0.56 -17.25 3.77
CA SER A 78 0.79 -16.96 4.29
C SER A 78 1.86 -17.32 3.26
N PHE A 79 3.08 -16.82 3.38
CA PHE A 79 4.18 -17.15 2.50
C PHE A 79 5.47 -17.35 3.29
N SER A 80 6.35 -18.23 2.82
CA SER A 80 7.59 -18.60 3.53
C SER A 80 8.74 -17.61 3.40
N THR A 81 8.60 -16.59 2.55
CA THR A 81 9.68 -15.64 2.23
C THR A 81 9.14 -14.22 2.23
N PRO A 82 9.67 -13.29 3.06
CA PRO A 82 9.31 -11.88 3.02
C PRO A 82 9.49 -11.26 1.62
N LEU A 83 8.53 -10.44 1.17
CA LEU A 83 8.67 -9.69 -0.08
C LEU A 83 9.49 -8.42 0.17
N ARG A 84 10.77 -8.45 -0.23
CA ARG A 84 11.70 -7.32 0.00
C ARG A 84 12.03 -6.52 -1.26
N TYR A 85 11.71 -7.03 -2.45
CA TYR A 85 12.07 -6.40 -3.71
C TYR A 85 10.93 -5.52 -4.25
N ARG A 86 11.23 -4.25 -4.58
CA ARG A 86 10.27 -3.27 -5.17
C ARG A 86 9.39 -3.89 -6.24
N LYS A 87 10.00 -4.52 -7.24
CA LYS A 87 9.30 -5.09 -8.40
C LYS A 87 8.26 -6.13 -7.95
N TRP A 88 8.60 -6.99 -7.01
CA TRP A 88 7.70 -8.05 -6.55
C TRP A 88 6.61 -7.53 -5.63
N ILE A 89 6.90 -6.53 -4.79
CA ILE A 89 5.87 -5.86 -3.99
C ILE A 89 4.82 -5.26 -4.92
N LEU A 90 5.25 -4.57 -5.99
CA LEU A 90 4.32 -3.96 -6.95
C LEU A 90 3.53 -4.99 -7.77
N GLU A 91 4.20 -6.04 -8.26
CA GLU A 91 3.54 -7.15 -8.98
C GLU A 91 2.51 -7.88 -8.10
N PHE A 92 2.70 -7.86 -6.78
CA PHE A 92 1.79 -8.49 -5.83
C PHE A 92 0.65 -7.58 -5.38
N VAL A 93 0.96 -6.34 -4.99
CA VAL A 93 0.00 -5.43 -4.35
C VAL A 93 -0.96 -4.81 -5.38
N ASN A 94 -0.46 -4.34 -6.53
CA ASN A 94 -1.30 -3.62 -7.49
C ASN A 94 -2.52 -4.42 -7.98
N PRO A 95 -2.43 -5.73 -8.30
CA PRO A 95 -3.60 -6.51 -8.68
C PRO A 95 -4.66 -6.66 -7.57
N LEU A 96 -4.29 -6.36 -6.31
CA LEU A 96 -5.09 -6.59 -5.11
C LEU A 96 -5.65 -5.31 -4.48
N ILE A 97 -5.32 -4.13 -5.01
CA ILE A 97 -5.68 -2.83 -4.41
C ILE A 97 -7.20 -2.70 -4.17
N GLU A 98 -8.01 -3.19 -5.09
CA GLU A 98 -9.48 -3.07 -5.04
C GLU A 98 -10.16 -4.14 -4.16
N LEU A 99 -9.40 -5.04 -3.54
CA LEU A 99 -9.94 -6.30 -2.99
C LEU A 99 -10.16 -6.33 -1.47
N ASN A 100 -10.13 -5.19 -0.78
CA ASN A 100 -10.34 -5.13 0.68
C ASN A 100 -9.44 -6.12 1.46
N VAL A 101 -8.21 -6.32 0.99
CA VAL A 101 -7.29 -7.34 1.52
C VAL A 101 -6.19 -6.71 2.36
N ARG A 102 -5.84 -7.36 3.48
CA ARG A 102 -4.71 -6.98 4.32
C ARG A 102 -3.49 -7.86 4.01
N ILE A 103 -2.40 -7.26 3.53
CA ILE A 103 -1.17 -7.91 3.11
C ILE A 103 -0.03 -7.56 4.08
N ASP A 104 0.40 -8.51 4.89
CA ASP A 104 1.58 -8.38 5.76
C ASP A 104 2.82 -8.82 4.98
N LEU A 105 3.67 -7.88 4.57
CA LEU A 105 4.84 -8.12 3.71
C LEU A 105 6.07 -8.64 4.48
N GLY A 106 5.95 -8.80 5.80
CA GLY A 106 7.05 -9.11 6.72
C GLY A 106 7.79 -7.86 7.20
N GLY A 107 8.63 -8.01 8.24
CA GLY A 107 9.37 -6.88 8.81
C GLY A 107 8.46 -5.77 9.37
N ASN A 108 7.31 -6.15 9.93
CA ASN A 108 6.24 -5.31 10.48
C ASN A 108 5.49 -4.41 9.48
N MET A 109 5.84 -4.47 8.20
CA MET A 109 5.19 -3.68 7.16
C MET A 109 3.90 -4.35 6.72
N VAL A 110 2.80 -3.61 6.77
CA VAL A 110 1.48 -4.11 6.36
C VAL A 110 0.84 -3.15 5.37
N VAL A 111 0.27 -3.69 4.30
CA VAL A 111 -0.48 -2.96 3.29
C VAL A 111 -1.92 -3.41 3.36
N THR A 112 -2.83 -2.51 3.71
CA THR A 112 -4.28 -2.75 3.62
C THR A 112 -4.77 -2.09 2.33
N CYS A 113 -5.33 -2.89 1.45
CA CYS A 113 -5.85 -2.49 0.15
C CYS A 113 -7.36 -2.26 0.26
N SER A 114 -7.87 -1.15 -0.25
CA SER A 114 -9.29 -0.91 -0.49
C SER A 114 -9.49 -0.07 -1.76
N PRO A 115 -10.68 -0.08 -2.37
CA PRO A 115 -10.98 0.78 -3.52
C PRO A 115 -10.76 2.27 -3.24
N GLU A 116 -11.05 2.72 -2.02
CA GLU A 116 -10.99 4.12 -1.63
C GLU A 116 -9.58 4.55 -1.22
N GLU A 117 -8.84 3.68 -0.53
CA GLU A 117 -7.58 4.02 0.13
C GLU A 117 -6.65 2.80 0.22
N VAL A 118 -5.37 2.98 -0.11
CA VAL A 118 -4.33 2.04 0.32
C VAL A 118 -3.72 2.57 1.61
N ARG A 119 -3.67 1.73 2.65
CA ARG A 119 -3.05 2.06 3.93
C ARG A 119 -1.78 1.26 4.12
N ILE A 120 -0.65 1.92 4.33
CA ILE A 120 0.64 1.29 4.63
C ILE A 120 1.02 1.56 6.08
N GLU A 121 1.12 0.49 6.86
CA GLU A 121 1.62 0.49 8.22
C GLU A 121 3.11 0.16 8.24
N ASN A 122 3.90 0.91 9.01
CA ASN A 122 5.34 0.74 9.21
C ASN A 122 6.12 0.68 7.88
N LEU A 123 5.90 1.68 7.02
CA LEU A 123 6.64 1.81 5.77
C LEU A 123 8.15 1.80 6.05
N ASN A 124 8.83 0.77 5.55
CA ASN A 124 10.29 0.67 5.65
C ASN A 124 10.96 1.67 4.71
N ILE A 125 12.09 2.23 5.14
CA ILE A 125 12.83 3.29 4.42
C ILE A 125 13.28 2.84 3.02
N LEU A 126 13.40 1.53 2.76
CA LEU A 126 13.84 0.99 1.48
C LEU A 126 12.88 -0.10 1.00
N PRO A 127 12.33 -0.02 -0.24
CA PRO A 127 12.47 1.04 -1.25
C PRO A 127 11.28 2.02 -1.24
N ILE A 128 11.35 3.15 -0.50
CA ILE A 128 10.24 4.12 -0.37
C ILE A 128 9.62 4.57 -1.71
N ASN A 129 10.41 4.62 -2.78
CA ASN A 129 9.95 5.01 -4.13
C ASN A 129 8.94 4.04 -4.77
N PHE A 130 8.76 2.81 -4.26
CA PHE A 130 7.72 1.92 -4.79
C PHE A 130 6.33 2.52 -4.58
N VAL A 131 6.15 3.34 -3.55
CA VAL A 131 4.88 3.99 -3.19
C VAL A 131 4.29 4.70 -4.40
N TRP A 132 5.10 5.44 -5.14
CA TRP A 132 4.67 6.20 -6.33
C TRP A 132 4.26 5.34 -7.53
N SER A 133 4.47 4.03 -7.45
CA SER A 133 4.09 3.06 -8.48
C SER A 133 2.85 2.23 -8.09
N LEU A 134 2.20 2.58 -6.97
CA LEU A 134 0.94 1.95 -6.56
C LEU A 134 -0.23 2.48 -7.38
N ASN A 135 -1.12 1.59 -7.81
CA ASN A 135 -2.31 1.93 -8.58
C ASN A 135 -3.47 2.34 -7.66
N CYS A 136 -3.29 3.41 -6.87
CA CYS A 136 -4.29 3.92 -5.93
C CYS A 136 -4.39 5.44 -6.01
N GLN A 137 -5.57 5.99 -5.70
CA GLN A 137 -5.77 7.44 -5.68
C GLN A 137 -5.43 8.08 -4.33
N LYS A 138 -5.71 7.37 -3.24
CA LYS A 138 -5.46 7.84 -1.88
C LYS A 138 -4.55 6.85 -1.17
N LEU A 139 -3.50 7.37 -0.56
CA LEU A 139 -2.56 6.58 0.22
C LEU A 139 -2.44 7.14 1.63
N ARG A 140 -2.58 6.28 2.62
CA ARG A 140 -2.39 6.63 4.04
C ARG A 140 -1.20 5.88 4.60
N ILE A 141 -0.30 6.61 5.24
CA ILE A 141 0.90 6.07 5.86
C ILE A 141 0.76 6.22 7.37
N VAL A 142 0.92 5.09 8.06
CA VAL A 142 0.84 4.98 9.51
C VAL A 142 2.15 4.34 9.95
N GLY A 143 2.90 4.95 10.86
CA GLY A 143 4.23 4.43 11.17
C GLY A 143 4.74 4.79 12.55
N ASN A 144 5.64 3.93 13.04
CA ASN A 144 6.36 4.15 14.29
C ASN A 144 7.54 5.12 14.13
N VAL A 145 8.16 5.13 12.95
CA VAL A 145 9.17 6.14 12.54
C VAL A 145 8.46 7.47 12.40
N SER A 146 9.07 8.56 12.87
CA SER A 146 8.53 9.92 12.81
C SER A 146 7.81 10.18 11.46
N PRO A 147 6.46 10.19 11.45
CA PRO A 147 5.64 10.40 10.26
C PRO A 147 6.08 11.58 9.42
N ILE A 148 6.58 12.63 10.09
CA ILE A 148 7.01 13.84 9.43
C ILE A 148 8.33 13.68 8.66
N VAL A 149 9.27 12.92 9.20
CA VAL A 149 10.50 12.52 8.49
C VAL A 149 10.15 11.65 7.28
N MET A 150 9.16 10.78 7.41
CA MET A 150 8.68 9.96 6.30
C MET A 150 8.01 10.81 5.21
N ALA A 151 7.20 11.79 5.60
CA ALA A 151 6.57 12.74 4.69
C ALA A 151 7.60 13.52 3.90
N HIS A 152 8.58 14.12 4.59
CA HIS A 152 9.69 14.82 3.94
C HIS A 152 10.41 13.93 2.92
N ARG A 153 10.79 12.70 3.31
CA ARG A 153 11.49 11.78 2.38
C ARG A 153 10.65 11.45 1.15
N LEU A 154 9.34 11.21 1.31
CA LEU A 154 8.45 10.95 0.18
C LEU A 154 8.30 12.17 -0.72
N ILE A 155 8.14 13.36 -0.13
CA ILE A 155 8.04 14.63 -0.85
C ILE A 155 9.35 14.96 -1.59
N SER A 156 10.52 14.76 -0.97
CA SER A 156 11.81 14.98 -1.64
C SER A 156 12.06 13.94 -2.74
N SER A 157 11.65 12.67 -2.53
CA SER A 157 11.68 11.66 -3.61
C SER A 157 10.74 11.99 -4.77
N TRP A 158 9.66 12.73 -4.49
CA TRP A 158 8.74 13.27 -5.49
C TRP A 158 9.41 14.41 -6.27
N ALA A 159 10.12 15.29 -5.57
CA ALA A 159 10.81 16.44 -6.15
C ALA A 159 12.00 16.06 -7.06
N SER A 160 12.58 14.86 -6.89
CA SER A 160 13.75 14.36 -7.63
C SER A 160 13.46 13.84 -9.05
N SER A 161 12.34 14.24 -9.68
CA SER A 161 11.90 13.82 -11.03
C SER A 161 11.49 12.34 -11.20
N ASP A 162 11.47 11.56 -10.11
CA ASP A 162 11.28 10.10 -10.13
C ASP A 162 9.83 9.63 -10.15
N ILE A 163 8.87 10.55 -10.17
CA ILE A 163 7.47 10.15 -10.31
C ILE A 163 7.19 9.82 -11.74
N ASN A 164 6.91 8.54 -11.94
CA ASN A 164 6.35 8.06 -13.18
C ASN A 164 5.11 8.92 -13.49
N ALA A 165 5.06 9.53 -14.67
CA ALA A 165 3.91 10.32 -15.12
C ALA A 165 2.58 9.53 -14.97
N SER A 166 2.67 8.19 -14.90
CA SER A 166 1.56 7.28 -14.64
C SER A 166 1.09 7.15 -13.18
N SER A 167 1.68 7.86 -12.22
CA SER A 167 1.23 7.79 -10.82
C SER A 167 -0.21 8.29 -10.71
N THR A 168 -1.09 7.42 -10.22
CA THR A 168 -2.52 7.69 -10.04
C THR A 168 -2.84 8.31 -8.68
N ILE A 169 -1.83 8.43 -7.80
CA ILE A 169 -1.97 9.01 -6.47
C ILE A 169 -2.31 10.49 -6.59
N LYS A 170 -3.42 10.87 -5.96
CA LYS A 170 -3.93 12.23 -5.82
C LYS A 170 -3.76 12.75 -4.39
N GLN A 171 -3.76 11.88 -3.39
CA GLN A 171 -3.64 12.31 -2.00
C GLN A 171 -2.76 11.36 -1.18
N LEU A 172 -1.84 11.93 -0.41
CA LEU A 172 -1.09 11.26 0.65
C LEU A 172 -1.58 11.77 2.01
N ILE A 173 -1.71 10.86 2.97
CA ILE A 173 -2.05 11.18 4.35
C ILE A 173 -1.04 10.53 5.27
N PHE A 174 -0.48 11.29 6.20
CA PHE A 174 0.36 10.79 7.27
C PHE A 174 -0.35 10.99 8.60
N GLU A 175 -0.47 9.92 9.40
CA GLU A 175 -0.92 10.05 10.79
C GLU A 175 0.23 10.57 11.64
N LEU A 176 0.13 11.81 12.13
CA LEU A 176 1.13 12.44 12.98
C LEU A 176 0.92 12.06 14.45
N LYS A 177 2.00 12.09 15.24
CA LYS A 177 1.88 12.13 16.70
C LYS A 177 1.42 13.52 17.13
N GLU A 178 0.77 13.64 18.29
CA GLU A 178 0.29 14.95 18.80
C GLU A 178 1.40 15.99 18.94
N THR A 179 2.61 15.55 19.27
CA THR A 179 3.80 16.40 19.43
C THR A 179 4.46 16.80 18.12
N GLU A 180 4.09 16.18 16.99
CA GLU A 180 4.66 16.48 15.68
C GLU A 180 3.80 17.50 14.95
N GLY A 181 4.42 18.37 14.17
CA GLY A 181 3.72 19.22 13.22
C GLY A 181 4.65 19.77 12.15
N ILE A 182 4.14 20.42 11.11
CA ILE A 182 4.92 20.95 9.99
C ILE A 182 6.06 21.82 10.52
N GLU A 183 7.28 21.30 10.41
CA GLU A 183 8.50 22.01 10.73
C GLU A 183 9.05 22.70 9.49
N GLU A 184 9.65 23.88 9.65
CA GLU A 184 10.17 24.68 8.54
C GLU A 184 11.19 23.93 7.68
N TRP A 185 11.97 23.01 8.25
CA TRP A 185 12.97 22.24 7.49
C TRP A 185 12.37 21.26 6.48
N ILE A 186 11.08 20.91 6.61
CA ILE A 186 10.36 20.07 5.62
C ILE A 186 10.12 20.87 4.34
N MET A 187 10.10 22.20 4.48
CA MET A 187 9.79 23.13 3.43
C MET A 187 11.09 23.40 2.66
N GLU A 188 11.35 22.60 1.62
CA GLU A 188 12.33 22.93 0.60
C GLU A 188 12.08 24.36 0.06
N ASP A 189 13.10 25.02 -0.51
CA ASP A 189 13.09 26.40 -1.04
C ASP A 189 11.91 26.77 -2.00
N ARG A 190 11.10 25.78 -2.41
CA ARG A 190 10.00 25.91 -3.36
C ARG A 190 8.60 25.96 -2.74
N TRP A 191 8.46 25.71 -1.44
CA TRP A 191 7.16 25.79 -0.75
C TRP A 191 6.82 27.23 -0.39
N LYS A 192 5.60 27.66 -0.69
CA LYS A 192 5.07 28.96 -0.30
C LYS A 192 3.89 28.78 0.64
N LYS A 193 3.94 29.44 1.80
CA LYS A 193 2.77 29.54 2.68
C LYS A 193 1.68 30.32 1.94
N SER A 194 0.47 29.82 1.95
CA SER A 194 -0.68 30.50 1.36
C SER A 194 -1.38 31.36 2.39
N GLU A 195 -1.80 32.55 2.00
CA GLU A 195 -2.61 33.47 2.83
C GLU A 195 -4.12 33.28 2.62
N GLU A 196 -4.50 32.62 1.52
CA GLU A 196 -5.89 32.25 1.22
C GLU A 196 -6.41 31.20 2.20
N GLU A 197 -7.71 31.23 2.50
CA GLU A 197 -8.38 30.14 3.19
C GLU A 197 -8.77 29.04 2.19
N LEU A 198 -8.56 27.77 2.56
CA LEU A 198 -8.89 26.64 1.70
C LEU A 198 -10.02 25.82 2.34
N GLN A 199 -11.02 25.46 1.55
CA GLN A 199 -12.16 24.66 1.99
C GLN A 199 -12.09 23.28 1.36
N TYR A 200 -11.97 22.24 2.18
CA TYR A 200 -12.06 20.85 1.75
C TYR A 200 -13.41 20.25 2.14
N PRO A 201 -14.02 19.41 1.28
CA PRO A 201 -15.27 18.70 1.61
C PRO A 201 -15.14 17.81 2.85
N ILE A 202 -14.00 17.15 3.03
CA ILE A 202 -13.77 16.16 4.09
C ILE A 202 -13.16 16.79 5.34
N TYR A 203 -12.19 17.69 5.17
CA TYR A 203 -11.42 18.28 6.27
C TYR A 203 -11.97 19.63 6.75
N GLY A 204 -12.98 20.17 6.08
CA GLY A 204 -13.52 21.49 6.38
C GLY A 204 -12.53 22.61 6.04
N LYS A 205 -12.51 23.62 6.90
CA LYS A 205 -11.75 24.85 6.68
C LYS A 205 -10.29 24.68 7.12
N ILE A 206 -9.36 24.86 6.17
CA ILE A 206 -7.92 24.82 6.39
C ILE A 206 -7.40 26.26 6.43
N LYS A 207 -6.89 26.66 7.60
CA LYS A 207 -6.37 28.03 7.84
C LYS A 207 -4.93 28.22 7.37
N GLU A 208 -4.11 27.18 7.50
CA GLU A 208 -2.70 27.23 7.16
C GLU A 208 -2.36 26.05 6.26
N TYR A 209 -1.83 26.37 5.09
CA TYR A 209 -1.34 25.38 4.15
C TYR A 209 -0.26 25.99 3.27
N TYR A 210 0.44 25.11 2.58
CA TYR A 210 1.57 25.45 1.74
C TYR A 210 1.38 24.88 0.36
N LYS A 211 1.78 25.65 -0.64
CA LYS A 211 1.70 25.28 -2.06
C LYS A 211 3.11 25.13 -2.62
N MET A 212 3.31 24.10 -3.43
CA MET A 212 4.49 23.94 -4.28
C MET A 212 4.03 23.59 -5.70
N TYR A 213 4.72 24.16 -6.68
CA TYR A 213 4.51 23.86 -8.08
C TYR A 213 5.70 23.09 -8.63
N HIS A 214 5.46 21.93 -9.23
CA HIS A 214 6.52 21.09 -9.81
C HIS A 214 6.02 20.42 -11.07
N ALA A 215 6.78 20.59 -12.15
CA ALA A 215 6.45 20.06 -13.47
C ALA A 215 4.98 20.32 -13.84
N SER A 216 4.14 19.28 -13.85
CA SER A 216 2.72 19.32 -14.22
C SER A 216 1.76 19.18 -13.03
N ARG A 217 2.23 19.36 -11.79
CA ARG A 217 1.38 19.26 -10.60
C ARG A 217 1.52 20.44 -9.66
N LYS A 218 0.39 20.81 -9.06
CA LYS A 218 0.30 21.65 -7.86
C LYS A 218 0.18 20.72 -6.66
N VAL A 219 1.01 20.98 -5.65
CA VAL A 219 1.01 20.24 -4.40
C VAL A 219 0.55 21.15 -3.30
N ILE A 220 -0.37 20.66 -2.49
CA ILE A 220 -0.87 21.36 -1.31
C ILE A 220 -0.51 20.52 -0.09
N LEU A 221 0.13 21.14 0.90
CA LEU A 221 0.49 20.51 2.18
C LEU A 221 -0.21 21.24 3.31
N PHE A 222 -0.89 20.51 4.18
CA PHE A 222 -1.55 21.09 5.34
C PHE A 222 -1.72 20.10 6.49
N GLU A 223 -1.90 20.66 7.68
CA GLU A 223 -2.30 19.90 8.86
C GLU A 223 -3.81 19.96 9.07
N THR A 224 -4.38 18.87 9.57
CA THR A 224 -5.78 18.86 10.01
C THR A 224 -6.01 17.85 11.12
N HIS A 225 -7.16 17.97 11.78
CA HIS A 225 -7.67 16.96 12.70
C HIS A 225 -8.90 16.31 12.10
N HIS A 226 -8.87 14.99 11.95
CA HIS A 226 -9.97 14.21 11.40
C HIS A 226 -10.05 12.86 12.10
N ASP A 227 -11.25 12.44 12.48
CA ASP A 227 -11.51 11.20 13.23
C ASP A 227 -10.65 11.04 14.50
N GLY A 228 -10.45 12.13 15.24
CA GLY A 228 -9.65 12.14 16.46
C GLY A 228 -8.14 11.96 16.24
N LYS A 229 -7.66 12.10 15.01
CA LYS A 229 -6.24 11.99 14.67
C LYS A 229 -5.70 13.29 14.09
N LYS A 230 -4.46 13.62 14.43
CA LYS A 230 -3.68 14.67 13.77
C LYS A 230 -3.11 14.11 12.46
N LEU A 231 -3.37 14.79 11.35
CA LEU A 231 -2.98 14.36 10.01
C LEU A 231 -2.13 15.43 9.33
N LEU A 232 -1.13 14.98 8.57
CA LEU A 232 -0.47 15.77 7.54
C LEU A 232 -0.99 15.27 6.19
N VAL A 233 -1.57 16.17 5.40
CA VAL A 233 -2.18 15.85 4.10
C VAL A 233 -1.36 16.50 3.00
N VAL A 234 -1.01 15.70 1.99
CA VAL A 234 -0.41 16.15 0.73
C VAL A 234 -1.41 15.89 -0.38
N ASP A 235 -1.95 16.96 -0.95
CA ASP A 235 -2.84 16.89 -2.10
C ASP A 235 -2.05 17.16 -3.38
N LEU A 236 -2.30 16.36 -4.42
CA LEU A 236 -1.61 16.38 -5.69
C LEU A 236 -2.63 16.67 -6.81
N GLU A 237 -2.69 17.93 -7.21
CA GLU A 237 -3.52 18.42 -8.30
C GLU A 237 -2.72 18.42 -9.61
N GLN A 238 -3.32 18.00 -10.73
CA GLN A 238 -2.72 18.19 -12.05
C GLN A 238 -3.01 19.60 -12.56
N TYR A 239 -2.04 20.24 -13.21
CA TYR A 239 -2.30 21.47 -13.95
C TYR A 239 -3.22 21.18 -15.14
N GLY A 240 -4.26 22.01 -15.31
CA GLY A 240 -4.91 22.21 -16.62
C GLY A 240 -5.65 21.00 -17.20
N LEU A 241 -6.57 20.42 -16.43
CA LEU A 241 -7.78 19.83 -17.00
C LEU A 241 -8.99 20.64 -16.52
N ASP A 242 -8.92 21.95 -16.70
CA ASP A 242 -10.14 22.71 -16.90
C ASP A 242 -10.69 22.24 -18.25
N VAL A 243 -11.75 21.44 -18.19
CA VAL A 243 -12.57 21.05 -19.35
C VAL A 243 -13.39 22.26 -19.79
#